data_AF-E1R209-F1
#
_entry.id   AF-E1R209-F1
#
_cell.length_a   1.000
_cell.length_b   1.000
_cell.length_c   1.000
_cell.angle_alpha   90.00
_cell.angle_beta   90.00
_cell.angle_gamma   90.00
#
_symmetry.space_group_name_H-M   'P 1'
#
loop_
_entity.id
_entity.type
_entity.pdbx_description
1 polymer ?
#
loop_
_entity_poly.entity_id
_entity_poly.type
_entity_poly.pdbx_seq_one_letter_code
_entity_poly.pdbx_strand_id
1 'polypeptide(L)'
;MGKTATGTKQRAKPVRRQKTRRQKAVDAADRWFSLYIRQRDGNRSVTSNCTRNLTCSHLFSRRFYATRWDETNAYCQTAGENLYHNRDAGPLTSYFLDVHGEEAYRKLYEKARSGAKFRTEEIEDIAAYYKSRFERLTQKQRDFFNVI
;
A
#
# COMPACT_ATOMS: atom_id res chain seq x y z
N MET A 1 -44.13 43.50 18.67
CA MET A 1 -43.51 42.66 17.63
C MET A 1 -42.15 42.18 18.13
N GLY A 2 -42.07 41.04 18.81
CA GLY A 2 -40.82 40.45 19.30
C GLY A 2 -40.44 39.25 18.43
N LYS A 3 -39.37 39.34 17.65
CA LYS A 3 -38.83 38.19 16.92
C LYS A 3 -37.90 37.43 17.85
N THR A 4 -38.25 36.19 18.18
CA THR A 4 -37.43 35.25 18.94
C THR A 4 -36.29 34.72 18.07
N ALA A 5 -35.06 34.86 18.57
CA ALA A 5 -33.87 34.33 17.93
C ALA A 5 -33.81 32.80 18.10
N THR A 6 -33.76 32.06 16.99
CA THR A 6 -33.55 30.62 16.98
C THR A 6 -32.06 30.30 17.12
N GLY A 7 -31.64 29.95 18.34
CA GLY A 7 -30.28 29.50 18.62
C GLY A 7 -29.98 28.15 17.95
N THR A 8 -29.02 28.14 17.04
CA THR A 8 -28.47 26.91 16.44
C THR A 8 -27.59 26.19 17.45
N LYS A 9 -28.04 25.01 17.93
CA LYS A 9 -27.24 24.14 18.79
C LYS A 9 -26.03 23.60 18.01
N GLN A 10 -24.81 24.03 18.36
CA GLN A 10 -23.59 23.46 17.80
C GLN A 10 -23.46 21.99 18.22
N ARG A 11 -23.33 21.08 17.24
CA ARG A 11 -23.12 19.65 17.50
C ARG A 11 -21.69 19.42 17.99
N ALA A 12 -21.54 18.71 19.11
CA ALA A 12 -20.22 18.33 19.63
C ALA A 12 -19.44 17.48 18.60
N LYS A 13 -18.14 17.76 18.44
CA LYS A 13 -17.27 16.98 17.56
C LYS A 13 -17.15 15.55 18.11
N PRO A 14 -17.24 14.51 17.27
CA PRO A 14 -17.17 13.13 17.72
C PRO A 14 -15.78 12.79 18.29
N VAL A 15 -15.75 12.12 19.44
CA VAL A 15 -14.52 11.62 20.06
C VAL A 15 -13.93 10.50 19.21
N ARG A 16 -12.64 10.61 18.85
CA ARG A 16 -11.97 9.62 17.99
C ARG A 16 -11.73 8.32 18.76
N ARG A 17 -12.37 7.23 18.32
CA ARG A 17 -12.25 5.90 18.94
C ARG A 17 -10.81 5.37 18.85
N GLN A 18 -10.33 4.75 19.94
CA GLN A 18 -9.01 4.12 19.97
C GLN A 18 -8.94 2.91 19.02
N LYS A 19 -7.83 2.78 18.29
CA LYS A 19 -7.60 1.66 17.36
C LYS A 19 -7.37 0.35 18.11
N THR A 20 -7.94 -0.74 17.60
CA THR A 20 -7.70 -2.09 18.11
C THR A 20 -6.27 -2.56 17.82
N ARG A 21 -5.80 -3.61 18.51
CA ARG A 21 -4.48 -4.23 18.23
C ARG A 21 -4.35 -4.63 16.76
N ARG A 22 -5.37 -5.30 16.22
CA ARG A 22 -5.40 -5.70 14.80
C ARG A 22 -5.30 -4.52 13.84
N GLN A 23 -6.01 -3.42 14.11
CA GLN A 23 -5.92 -2.22 13.28
C GLN A 23 -4.51 -1.63 13.28
N LYS A 24 -3.85 -1.59 14.45
CA LYS A 24 -2.46 -1.13 14.56
C LYS A 24 -1.49 -2.06 13.81
N ALA A 25 -1.68 -3.37 13.90
CA ALA A 25 -0.88 -4.35 13.15
C ALA A 25 -1.02 -4.16 11.64
N VAL A 26 -2.25 -4.03 11.13
CA VAL A 26 -2.51 -3.78 9.70
C VAL A 26 -1.89 -2.46 9.24
N ASP A 27 -2.02 -1.39 10.03
CA ASP A 27 -1.41 -0.09 9.71
C ASP A 27 0.13 -0.19 9.63
N ALA A 28 0.75 -0.96 10.53
CA ALA A 28 2.19 -1.17 10.54
C ALA A 28 2.65 -2.01 9.33
N ALA A 29 1.94 -3.09 9.02
CA ALA A 29 2.21 -3.92 7.85
C ALA A 29 2.07 -3.13 6.54
N ASP A 30 0.97 -2.40 6.37
CA ASP A 30 0.75 -1.52 5.20
C ASP A 30 1.85 -0.47 5.07
N ARG A 31 2.27 0.15 6.19
CA ARG A 31 3.32 1.17 6.17
C ARG A 31 4.66 0.61 5.70
N TRP A 32 5.13 -0.47 6.34
CA TRP A 32 6.45 -1.03 6.05
C TRP A 32 6.51 -1.69 4.68
N PHE A 33 5.44 -2.40 4.29
CA PHE A 33 5.30 -2.93 2.95
C PHE A 33 5.37 -1.81 1.89
N SER A 34 4.61 -0.73 2.08
CA SER A 34 4.62 0.41 1.15
C SER A 34 5.99 1.10 1.05
N LEU A 35 6.70 1.27 2.18
CA LEU A 35 8.06 1.81 2.16
C LEU A 35 9.03 0.88 1.42
N TYR A 36 8.96 -0.43 1.68
CA TYR A 36 9.76 -1.42 1.00
C TYR A 36 9.51 -1.45 -0.51
N ILE A 37 8.26 -1.48 -0.98
CA ILE A 37 7.92 -1.50 -2.41
C ILE A 37 8.46 -0.26 -3.13
N ARG A 38 8.26 0.93 -2.57
CA ARG A 38 8.78 2.17 -3.16
C ARG A 38 10.31 2.15 -3.27
N GLN A 39 10.98 1.66 -2.23
CA GLN A 39 12.44 1.53 -2.19
C GLN A 39 12.96 0.49 -3.19
N ARG A 40 12.30 -0.67 -3.29
CA ARG A 40 12.60 -1.76 -4.23
C ARG A 40 12.54 -1.25 -5.67
N ASP A 41 11.53 -0.46 -5.99
CA ASP A 41 11.30 0.12 -7.31
C ASP A 41 12.09 1.44 -7.51
N GLY A 42 13.16 1.66 -6.75
CA GLY A 42 14.08 2.78 -6.93
C GLY A 42 13.48 4.16 -6.62
N ASN A 43 12.44 4.21 -5.79
CA ASN A 43 11.64 5.42 -5.51
C ASN A 43 11.21 6.12 -6.80
N ARG A 44 10.64 5.32 -7.71
CA ARG A 44 10.18 5.77 -9.02
C ARG A 44 8.92 5.01 -9.43
N SER A 45 7.98 5.71 -10.07
CA SER A 45 6.80 5.06 -10.67
C SER A 45 7.23 4.09 -11.76
N VAL A 46 6.76 2.86 -11.70
CA VAL A 46 7.06 1.83 -12.70
C VAL A 46 6.37 2.09 -14.04
N THR A 47 5.30 2.90 -14.07
CA THR A 47 4.54 3.20 -15.28
C THR A 47 4.95 4.50 -15.96
N SER A 48 5.34 5.54 -15.21
CA SER A 48 5.67 6.86 -15.78
C SER A 48 7.10 7.33 -15.51
N ASN A 49 7.90 6.57 -14.76
CA ASN A 49 9.21 7.00 -14.28
C ASN A 49 9.21 8.27 -13.39
N CYS A 50 8.04 8.78 -12.97
CA CYS A 50 7.94 9.92 -12.06
C CYS A 50 8.48 9.59 -10.67
N THR A 51 9.09 10.56 -9.99
CA THR A 51 9.69 10.39 -8.64
C THR A 51 8.99 11.21 -7.55
N ARG A 52 7.87 11.87 -7.89
CA ARG A 52 7.12 12.75 -6.97
C ARG A 52 5.82 12.09 -6.51
N ASN A 53 5.41 12.38 -5.28
CA ASN A 53 4.14 11.94 -4.71
C ASN A 53 3.91 10.42 -4.83
N LEU A 54 4.93 9.63 -4.48
CA LEU A 54 4.95 8.19 -4.66
C LEU A 54 4.14 7.45 -3.59
N THR A 55 3.45 6.41 -4.06
CA THR A 55 2.61 5.50 -3.27
C THR A 55 2.90 4.05 -3.66
N CYS A 56 2.31 3.12 -2.91
CA CYS A 56 2.30 1.71 -3.24
C CYS A 56 0.94 1.40 -3.87
N SER A 57 0.92 1.15 -5.18
CA SER A 57 -0.26 0.69 -5.91
C SER A 57 -0.35 -0.82 -5.85
N HIS A 58 -1.58 -1.34 -5.77
CA HIS A 58 -1.85 -2.77 -5.81
C HIS A 58 -2.55 -3.14 -7.12
N LEU A 59 -2.04 -4.13 -7.84
CA LEU A 59 -2.68 -4.65 -9.06
C LEU A 59 -4.07 -5.22 -8.72
N PHE A 60 -4.12 -6.13 -7.75
CA PHE A 60 -5.36 -6.60 -7.12
C PHE A 60 -5.58 -5.93 -5.77
N SER A 61 -6.78 -5.41 -5.56
CA SER A 61 -7.16 -4.64 -4.37
C SER A 61 -6.67 -5.23 -3.06
N ARG A 62 -6.13 -4.38 -2.20
CA ARG A 62 -5.76 -4.64 -0.79
C ARG A 62 -6.87 -5.29 0.05
N ARG A 63 -8.13 -5.34 -0.42
CA ARG A 63 -9.20 -6.14 0.22
C ARG A 63 -8.89 -7.65 0.23
N PHE A 64 -8.11 -8.12 -0.75
CA PHE A 64 -7.70 -9.51 -0.87
C PHE A 64 -6.46 -9.76 -0.01
N TYR A 65 -6.65 -10.26 1.21
CA TYR A 65 -5.55 -10.47 2.15
C TYR A 65 -4.50 -11.46 1.64
N ALA A 66 -4.90 -12.42 0.79
CA ALA A 66 -3.99 -13.39 0.18
C ALA A 66 -2.86 -12.73 -0.65
N THR A 67 -3.11 -11.54 -1.20
CA THR A 67 -2.14 -10.80 -2.04
C THR A 67 -1.84 -9.40 -1.54
N ARG A 68 -2.39 -8.97 -0.39
CA ARG A 68 -2.25 -7.59 0.12
C ARG A 68 -0.80 -7.18 0.36
N TRP A 69 0.00 -8.08 0.90
CA TRP A 69 1.43 -7.87 1.15
C TRP A 69 2.28 -8.81 0.30
N ASP A 70 1.79 -9.16 -0.88
CA ASP A 70 2.53 -9.91 -1.90
C ASP A 70 3.29 -8.93 -2.79
N GLU A 71 4.61 -9.10 -2.88
CA GLU A 71 5.50 -8.21 -3.62
C GLU A 71 5.16 -8.18 -5.12
N THR A 72 4.62 -9.26 -5.71
CA THR A 72 4.21 -9.26 -7.13
C THR A 72 2.86 -8.59 -7.35
N ASN A 73 2.10 -8.33 -6.28
CA ASN A 73 0.83 -7.62 -6.36
C ASN A 73 0.99 -6.10 -6.20
N ALA A 74 2.19 -5.60 -5.95
CA ALA A 74 2.38 -4.22 -5.57
C ALA A 74 3.61 -3.57 -6.21
N TYR A 75 3.44 -2.33 -6.66
CA TYR A 75 4.47 -1.55 -7.32
C TYR A 75 4.39 -0.08 -6.93
N CYS A 76 5.52 0.61 -7.05
CA CYS A 76 5.60 2.04 -6.89
C CYS A 76 4.89 2.75 -8.05
N GLN A 77 3.93 3.62 -7.73
CA GLN A 77 3.35 4.58 -8.67
C GLN A 77 3.08 5.90 -7.95
N THR A 78 2.88 6.97 -8.70
CA THR A 78 2.39 8.24 -8.14
C THR A 78 0.99 8.09 -7.56
N ALA A 79 0.61 8.98 -6.65
CA ALA A 79 -0.75 9.01 -6.09
C ALA A 79 -1.83 9.21 -7.18
N GLY A 80 -1.51 9.94 -8.25
CA GLY A 80 -2.43 10.16 -9.37
C GLY A 80 -2.67 8.89 -10.18
N GLU A 81 -1.61 8.16 -10.51
CA GLU A 81 -1.71 6.86 -11.18
C GLU A 81 -2.44 5.83 -10.32
N ASN A 82 -2.11 5.74 -9.02
CA ASN A 82 -2.79 4.84 -8.09
C ASN A 82 -4.29 5.16 -7.97
N LEU A 83 -4.66 6.44 -7.97
CA LEU A 83 -6.06 6.84 -7.97
C LEU A 83 -6.74 6.44 -9.28
N TYR A 84 -6.09 6.69 -10.42
CA TYR A 84 -6.58 6.33 -11.75
C TYR A 84 -6.74 4.81 -11.94
N HIS A 85 -5.89 4.01 -11.30
CA HIS A 85 -5.96 2.54 -11.29
C HIS A 85 -7.33 2.00 -10.83
N ASN A 86 -8.06 2.76 -10.00
CA ASN A 86 -9.42 2.39 -9.61
C ASN A 86 -10.47 2.51 -10.73
N ARG A 87 -10.15 3.27 -11.79
CA ARG A 87 -10.98 3.47 -12.98
C ARG A 87 -10.48 2.62 -14.14
N ASP A 88 -9.17 2.61 -14.36
CA ASP A 88 -8.51 1.83 -15.39
C ASP A 88 -7.21 1.22 -14.86
N ALA A 89 -7.21 -0.10 -14.71
CA ALA A 89 -6.06 -0.87 -14.26
C ALA A 89 -5.06 -1.18 -15.38
N GLY A 90 -5.37 -0.80 -16.63
CA GLY A 90 -4.61 -1.11 -17.84
C GLY A 90 -3.11 -0.83 -17.71
N PRO A 91 -2.67 0.39 -17.35
CA PRO A 91 -1.24 0.71 -17.31
C PRO A 91 -0.41 -0.19 -16.37
N LEU A 92 -0.91 -0.45 -15.15
CA LEU A 92 -0.20 -1.32 -14.21
C LEU A 92 -0.33 -2.81 -14.60
N THR A 93 -1.44 -3.19 -15.23
CA THR A 93 -1.63 -4.56 -15.75
C THR A 93 -0.68 -4.84 -16.92
N SER A 94 -0.55 -3.92 -17.88
CA SER A 94 0.41 -4.04 -18.98
C SER A 94 1.84 -4.15 -18.46
N TYR A 95 2.24 -3.27 -17.53
CA TYR A 95 3.54 -3.37 -16.88
C TYR A 95 3.76 -4.75 -16.22
N PHE A 96 2.76 -5.26 -15.49
CA PHE A 96 2.87 -6.59 -14.87
C PHE A 96 3.07 -7.69 -15.92
N LEU A 97 2.28 -7.66 -17.00
CA LEU A 97 2.35 -8.65 -18.08
C LEU A 97 3.70 -8.61 -18.79
N ASP A 98 4.24 -7.41 -19.04
CA ASP A 98 5.56 -7.24 -19.67
C ASP A 98 6.69 -7.83 -18.81
N VAL A 99 6.60 -7.68 -17.49
CA VAL A 99 7.64 -8.13 -16.55
C VAL A 99 7.51 -9.61 -16.17
N HIS A 100 6.27 -10.11 -16.02
CA HIS A 100 6.01 -11.42 -15.42
C HIS A 100 5.25 -12.40 -16.33
N GLY A 101 4.61 -11.92 -17.39
CA GLY A 101 3.81 -12.73 -18.32
C GLY A 101 2.40 -13.08 -17.82
N GLU A 102 1.59 -13.59 -18.75
CA GLU A 102 0.18 -13.91 -18.52
C GLU A 102 -0.04 -15.01 -17.48
N GLU A 103 0.83 -16.03 -17.47
CA GLU A 103 0.70 -17.15 -16.54
C GLU A 103 0.92 -16.71 -15.08
N ALA A 104 1.82 -15.76 -14.85
CA ALA A 104 2.00 -15.17 -13.53
C ALA A 104 0.78 -14.34 -13.12
N TYR A 105 0.18 -13.62 -14.08
CA TYR A 105 -1.02 -12.82 -13.83
C TYR A 105 -2.20 -13.71 -13.42
N ARG A 106 -2.41 -14.81 -14.15
CA ARG A 106 -3.44 -15.81 -13.86
C ARG A 106 -3.27 -16.41 -12.47
N LYS A 107 -2.05 -16.83 -12.10
CA LYS A 107 -1.75 -17.34 -10.75
C LYS A 107 -2.03 -16.31 -9.66
N LEU A 108 -1.63 -15.06 -9.90
CA LEU A 108 -1.84 -13.98 -8.92
C LEU A 108 -3.33 -13.64 -8.77
N TYR A 109 -4.09 -13.68 -9.87
CA TYR A 109 -5.56 -13.52 -9.86
C TYR A 109 -6.25 -14.63 -9.06
N GLU A 110 -5.88 -15.89 -9.28
CA GLU A 110 -6.38 -17.05 -8.55
C GLU A 110 -6.07 -16.92 -7.05
N LYS A 111 -4.82 -16.55 -6.72
CA LYS A 111 -4.38 -16.31 -5.34
C LYS A 111 -5.19 -15.19 -4.68
N ALA A 112 -5.45 -14.07 -5.37
CA ALA A 112 -6.26 -12.99 -4.81
C ALA A 112 -7.68 -13.46 -4.42
N ARG A 113 -8.23 -14.44 -5.16
CA ARG A 113 -9.58 -15.00 -4.96
C ARG A 113 -9.64 -16.21 -4.03
N SER A 114 -8.52 -16.84 -3.68
CA SER A 114 -8.52 -18.00 -2.78
C SER A 114 -9.00 -17.65 -1.37
N GLY A 115 -8.94 -16.38 -0.99
CA GLY A 115 -9.15 -15.93 0.37
C GLY A 115 -7.97 -16.29 1.29
N ALA A 116 -7.75 -15.49 2.32
CA ALA A 116 -6.78 -15.77 3.37
C ALA A 116 -7.24 -15.15 4.69
N LYS A 117 -7.08 -15.88 5.79
CA LYS A 117 -7.34 -15.40 7.14
C LYS A 117 -6.02 -15.32 7.89
N PHE A 118 -5.62 -14.11 8.24
CA PHE A 118 -4.45 -13.88 9.08
C PHE A 118 -4.88 -13.58 10.52
N ARG A 119 -4.21 -14.21 11.47
CA ARG A 119 -4.17 -13.85 12.89
C ARG A 119 -3.47 -12.50 13.05
N THR A 120 -3.60 -11.89 14.23
CA THR A 120 -3.03 -10.56 14.45
C THR A 120 -1.50 -10.64 14.52
N GLU A 121 -0.99 -11.72 15.12
CA GLU A 121 0.43 -12.04 15.24
C GLU A 121 1.09 -12.18 13.86
N GLU A 122 0.46 -12.90 12.94
CA GLU A 122 0.98 -13.05 11.56
C GLU A 122 1.09 -11.70 10.83
N ILE A 123 0.18 -10.76 11.11
CA ILE A 123 0.24 -9.40 10.53
C ILE A 123 1.38 -8.58 11.18
N GLU A 124 1.63 -8.78 12.47
CA GLU A 124 2.76 -8.18 13.17
C GLU A 124 4.09 -8.73 12.63
N ASP A 125 4.16 -10.03 12.33
CA ASP A 125 5.32 -10.67 11.69
C ASP A 125 5.55 -10.12 10.28
N ILE A 126 4.49 -9.92 9.48
CA ILE A 126 4.58 -9.26 8.17
C ILE A 126 5.16 -7.84 8.32
N ALA A 127 4.69 -7.08 9.32
CA ALA A 127 5.20 -5.73 9.58
C ALA A 127 6.70 -5.75 9.95
N ALA A 128 7.11 -6.67 10.82
CA ALA A 128 8.50 -6.84 11.22
C ALA A 128 9.39 -7.25 10.03
N TYR A 129 8.94 -8.22 9.24
CA TYR A 129 9.63 -8.69 8.05
C TYR A 129 9.91 -7.54 7.06
N TYR A 130 8.88 -6.77 6.70
CA TYR A 130 9.04 -5.68 5.73
C TYR A 130 9.82 -4.49 6.30
N LYS A 131 9.75 -4.25 7.61
CA LYS A 131 10.63 -3.27 8.26
C LYS A 131 12.10 -3.66 8.07
N SER A 132 12.46 -4.90 8.39
CA SER A 132 13.83 -5.40 8.22
C SER A 132 14.28 -5.45 6.75
N ARG A 133 13.37 -5.73 5.80
CA ARG A 133 13.67 -5.66 4.36
C ARG A 133 13.95 -4.23 3.91
N PHE A 134 13.13 -3.27 4.36
CA PHE A 134 13.34 -1.85 4.06
C PHE A 134 14.67 -1.34 4.63
N GLU A 135 14.94 -1.59 5.91
CA GLU A 135 16.19 -1.17 6.57
C GLU A 135 17.43 -1.73 5.88
N ARG A 136 17.41 -3.01 5.48
CA ARG A 136 18.49 -3.64 4.70
C ARG A 136 18.73 -2.96 3.36
N LEU A 137 17.67 -2.62 2.62
CA LEU A 137 17.80 -1.91 1.34
C LEU A 137 18.35 -0.49 1.53
N THR A 138 17.90 0.21 2.58
CA THR A 138 18.40 1.55 2.91
C THR A 138 19.88 1.51 3.30
N GLN A 139 20.30 0.54 4.12
CA GLN A 139 21.69 0.41 4.52
C GLN A 139 22.59 0.11 3.31
N LYS A 140 22.21 -0.86 2.46
CA LYS A 140 22.96 -1.17 1.23
C LYS A 140 23.16 0.05 0.33
N GLN A 141 22.14 0.90 0.19
CA GLN A 141 22.27 2.13 -0.59
C GLN A 141 23.25 3.11 0.05
N ARG A 142 23.17 3.31 1.37
CA ARG A 142 24.11 4.16 2.10
C ARG A 142 25.55 3.67 1.94
N ASP A 143 25.78 2.37 2.11
CA ASP A 143 27.10 1.76 2.00
C ASP A 143 27.66 1.95 0.58
N PHE A 144 26.83 1.77 -0.46
CA PHE A 144 27.23 2.04 -1.84
C PHE A 144 27.68 3.50 -2.07
N PHE A 145 26.94 4.48 -1.54
CA PHE A 145 27.28 5.90 -1.68
C PHE A 145 28.48 6.34 -0.83
N ASN A 146 28.85 5.59 0.22
CA ASN A 146 30.00 5.91 1.07
C ASN A 146 31.33 5.37 0.51
N VAL A 147 31.29 4.55 -0.55
CA VAL A 147 32.47 3.92 -1.16
C VAL A 147 32.91 4.63 -2.45
N ILE A 148 32.09 5.55 -2.96
CA ILE A 148 32.37 6.38 -4.15
C ILE A 148 32.78 7.80 -3.75
#